data_AF-A0A2H6MU97-F1
#
_entry.id   AF-A0A2H6MU97-F1
#
_cell.length_a   1.000
_cell.length_b   1.000
_cell.length_c   1.000
_cell.angle_alpha   90.00
_cell.angle_beta   90.00
_cell.angle_gamma   90.00
#
_symmetry.space_group_name_H-M   'P 1'
#
loop_
_entity.id
_entity.type
_entity.pdbx_description
1 polymer ?
#
loop_
_entity_poly.entity_id
_entity_poly.type
_entity_poly.pdbx_seq_one_letter_code
_entity_poly.pdbx_strand_id
1 'polypeptide(L)'
;MQEREVPEYLHHVNKRLEEEADRIITYLDQSTQKPLIATVEKQLLGEHLTSILQKGLNHLLDENRIQDLSLLYQLFSRVKNGVQALLQQWIEYIKAFGSTIVINPEKDKTMVQELLDFKDKVDHIIDICFLKNEKFVNAMKEAFETFINKRPNKPAELIAKYVDSKLRAGNKEATDEELEKMLDKIMIIFRFIYG
;
A
#
# COMPACT_ATOMS: atom_id res chain seq x y z
N MET A 1 14.53 19.61 -6.69
CA MET A 1 13.83 18.62 -5.85
C MET A 1 14.64 18.24 -4.59
N GLN A 2 15.42 19.17 -4.01
CA GLN A 2 16.34 18.88 -2.89
C GLN A 2 15.93 19.52 -1.54
N GLU A 3 14.87 20.33 -1.49
CA GLU A 3 14.58 21.16 -0.30
C GLU A 3 13.34 20.74 0.52
N ARG A 4 12.52 19.78 0.08
CA ARG A 4 11.27 19.41 0.76
C ARG A 4 11.06 17.91 0.83
N GLU A 5 10.40 17.47 1.89
CA GLU A 5 9.93 16.08 2.00
C GLU A 5 8.87 15.77 0.93
N VAL A 6 8.72 14.49 0.61
CA VAL A 6 7.76 14.05 -0.42
C VAL A 6 6.31 14.50 -0.12
N PRO A 7 5.78 14.40 1.10
CA PRO A 7 4.45 14.90 1.45
C PRO A 7 4.25 16.39 1.15
N GLU A 8 5.19 17.22 1.58
CA GLU A 8 5.15 18.66 1.33
C GLU A 8 5.23 18.96 -0.17
N TYR A 9 6.03 18.18 -0.90
CA TYR A 9 6.12 18.28 -2.34
C TYR A 9 4.80 17.93 -3.02
N LEU A 10 4.14 16.82 -2.66
CA LEU A 10 2.86 16.43 -3.22
C LEU A 10 1.77 17.49 -2.98
N HIS A 11 1.71 18.04 -1.77
CA HIS A 11 0.82 19.14 -1.44
C HIS A 11 1.12 20.39 -2.28
N HIS A 12 2.41 20.71 -2.48
CA HIS A 12 2.79 21.80 -3.35
C HIS A 12 2.36 21.58 -4.80
N VAL A 13 2.53 20.37 -5.35
CA VAL A 13 2.05 20.04 -6.70
C VAL A 13 0.54 20.20 -6.81
N ASN A 14 -0.22 19.68 -5.83
CA ASN A 14 -1.68 19.79 -5.84
C ASN A 14 -2.12 21.26 -5.82
N LYS A 15 -1.54 22.06 -4.92
CA LYS A 15 -1.78 23.50 -4.84
C LYS A 15 -1.49 24.20 -6.17
N ARG A 16 -0.39 23.84 -6.85
CA ARG A 16 -0.07 24.41 -8.17
C ARG A 16 -1.10 24.05 -9.23
N LEU A 17 -1.59 22.81 -9.25
CA LEU A 17 -2.63 22.40 -10.19
C LEU A 17 -3.94 23.16 -9.96
N GLU A 18 -4.31 23.40 -8.70
CA GLU A 18 -5.47 24.22 -8.34
C GLU A 18 -5.30 25.68 -8.74
N GLU A 19 -4.13 26.29 -8.45
CA GLU A 19 -3.80 27.66 -8.86
C GLU A 19 -3.85 27.83 -10.39
N GLU A 20 -3.34 26.88 -11.16
CA GLU A 20 -3.38 26.95 -12.62
C GLU A 20 -4.80 26.72 -13.17
N ALA A 21 -5.60 25.86 -12.53
CA ALA A 21 -7.01 25.67 -12.90
C ALA A 21 -7.84 26.96 -12.67
N ASP A 22 -7.63 27.64 -11.55
CA ASP A 22 -8.29 28.91 -11.22
C ASP A 22 -7.84 30.05 -12.15
N ARG A 23 -6.54 30.08 -12.48
CA ARG A 23 -5.97 31.05 -13.43
C ARG A 23 -6.65 30.98 -14.79
N ILE A 24 -6.93 29.75 -15.26
CA ILE A 24 -7.60 29.54 -16.53
C ILE A 24 -9.00 30.14 -16.51
N ILE A 25 -9.76 29.89 -15.46
CA ILE A 25 -11.13 30.41 -15.31
C ILE A 25 -11.14 31.94 -15.26
N THR A 26 -10.14 32.54 -14.62
CA THR A 26 -10.14 33.97 -14.35
C THR A 26 -9.78 34.81 -15.58
N TYR A 27 -8.77 34.42 -16.36
CA TYR A 27 -8.28 35.30 -17.44
C TYR A 27 -7.54 34.63 -18.61
N LEU A 28 -7.44 33.30 -18.70
CA LEU A 28 -6.87 32.64 -19.88
C LEU A 28 -7.97 32.09 -20.80
N ASP A 29 -7.64 31.97 -22.09
CA ASP A 29 -8.53 31.29 -23.03
C ASP A 29 -8.63 29.80 -22.70
N GLN A 30 -9.84 29.24 -22.76
CA GLN A 30 -10.13 27.84 -22.44
C GLN A 30 -9.27 26.85 -23.25
N SER A 31 -8.88 27.21 -24.48
CA SER A 31 -7.98 26.39 -25.30
C SER A 31 -6.60 26.15 -24.67
N THR A 32 -6.17 27.04 -23.78
CA THR A 32 -4.89 26.96 -23.05
C THR A 32 -4.91 25.91 -21.94
N GLN A 33 -6.09 25.51 -21.46
CA GLN A 33 -6.23 24.62 -20.30
C GLN A 33 -5.49 23.30 -20.45
N LYS A 34 -5.81 22.54 -21.51
CA LYS A 34 -5.21 21.22 -21.76
C LYS A 34 -3.68 21.28 -21.87
N PRO A 35 -3.07 22.12 -22.74
CA PRO A 35 -1.63 22.16 -22.88
C PRO A 35 -0.90 22.69 -21.63
N LEU A 36 -1.49 23.63 -20.88
CA LEU A 36 -0.91 24.13 -19.64
C LEU A 36 -0.87 23.04 -18.56
N ILE A 37 -2.02 22.43 -18.24
CA ILE A 37 -2.12 21.39 -17.20
C ILE A 37 -1.23 20.19 -17.55
N ALA A 38 -1.24 19.73 -18.80
CA ALA A 38 -0.38 18.63 -19.24
C ALA A 38 1.11 18.94 -19.07
N THR A 39 1.53 20.19 -19.30
CA THR A 39 2.91 20.61 -19.09
C THR A 39 3.26 20.61 -17.60
N VAL A 40 2.39 21.11 -16.74
CA VAL A 40 2.61 21.12 -15.28
C VAL A 40 2.69 19.69 -14.73
N GLU A 41 1.76 18.82 -15.10
CA GLU A 41 1.76 17.41 -14.71
C GLU A 41 3.03 16.69 -15.18
N LYS A 42 3.46 16.93 -16.42
CA LYS A 42 4.71 16.35 -16.94
C LYS A 42 5.93 16.82 -16.13
N GLN A 43 6.07 18.12 -15.91
CA GLN A 43 7.27 18.69 -15.29
C GLN A 43 7.35 18.44 -13.78
N LEU A 44 6.22 18.51 -13.06
CA LEU A 44 6.20 18.32 -11.62
C LEU A 44 6.11 16.85 -11.20
N LEU A 45 5.48 16.00 -12.01
CA LEU A 45 5.28 14.59 -11.64
C LEU A 45 6.01 13.67 -12.61
N GLY A 46 5.75 13.78 -13.91
CA GLY A 46 6.23 12.83 -14.93
C GLY A 46 7.74 12.63 -14.97
N GLU A 47 8.53 13.71 -14.98
CA GLU A 47 9.99 13.65 -15.02
C GLU A 47 10.61 13.15 -13.68
N HIS A 48 9.80 12.98 -12.63
CA HIS A 48 10.29 12.73 -11.28
C HIS A 48 9.61 11.55 -10.55
N LEU A 49 8.71 10.80 -11.21
CA LEU A 49 7.95 9.69 -10.63
C LEU A 49 8.83 8.76 -9.79
N THR A 50 9.90 8.23 -10.40
CA THR A 50 10.82 7.28 -9.74
C THR A 50 11.51 7.88 -8.52
N SER A 51 11.97 9.13 -8.61
CA SER A 51 12.66 9.83 -7.50
C SER A 51 11.71 10.07 -6.32
N ILE A 52 10.46 10.44 -6.59
CA ILE A 52 9.43 10.64 -5.56
C ILE A 52 9.17 9.33 -4.81
N LEU A 53 8.94 8.23 -5.56
CA LEU A 53 8.63 6.94 -4.95
C LEU A 53 9.81 6.39 -4.15
N GLN A 54 11.02 6.41 -4.71
CA GLN A 54 12.22 5.87 -4.04
C GLN A 54 12.54 6.58 -2.73
N LYS A 55 12.27 7.90 -2.65
CA LYS A 55 12.58 8.68 -1.44
C LYS A 55 11.46 8.72 -0.42
N GLY A 56 10.20 8.60 -0.86
CA GLY A 56 9.04 8.89 -0.01
C GLY A 56 8.13 7.70 0.27
N LEU A 57 7.95 6.78 -0.69
CA LEU A 57 6.85 5.81 -0.60
C LEU A 57 6.97 4.93 0.65
N ASN A 58 8.15 4.37 0.92
CA ASN A 58 8.36 3.49 2.08
C ASN A 58 8.02 4.21 3.39
N HIS A 59 8.47 5.45 3.55
CA HIS A 59 8.17 6.27 4.72
C HIS A 59 6.67 6.49 4.92
N LEU A 60 5.94 6.83 3.84
CA LEU A 60 4.49 7.03 3.91
C LEU A 60 3.74 5.76 4.26
N LEU A 61 4.21 4.62 3.75
CA LEU A 61 3.64 3.32 4.05
C LEU A 61 3.92 2.92 5.49
N ASP A 62 5.15 3.06 5.97
CA ASP A 62 5.57 2.69 7.32
C ASP A 62 4.80 3.50 8.37
N GLU A 63 4.74 4.82 8.21
CA GLU A 63 4.00 5.74 9.10
C GLU A 63 2.47 5.73 8.91
N ASN A 64 1.96 4.96 7.95
CA ASN A 64 0.53 4.86 7.65
C ASN A 64 -0.10 6.24 7.33
N ARG A 65 0.58 7.08 6.53
CA ARG A 65 0.11 8.42 6.15
C ARG A 65 -0.98 8.36 5.08
N ILE A 66 -2.19 7.96 5.48
CA ILE A 66 -3.35 7.72 4.59
C ILE A 66 -3.67 8.91 3.68
N GLN A 67 -3.64 10.12 4.22
CA GLN A 67 -3.94 11.35 3.45
C GLN A 67 -2.91 11.57 2.34
N ASP A 68 -1.63 11.48 2.67
CA ASP A 68 -0.52 11.64 1.73
C ASP A 68 -0.52 10.54 0.66
N LEU A 69 -0.82 9.29 1.04
CA LEU A 69 -0.92 8.16 0.12
C LEU A 69 -2.09 8.32 -0.87
N SER A 70 -3.22 8.82 -0.39
CA SER A 70 -4.39 9.12 -1.23
C SER A 70 -4.05 10.20 -2.26
N LEU A 71 -3.39 11.28 -1.81
CA LEU A 71 -2.94 12.36 -2.68
C LEU A 71 -1.92 11.86 -3.71
N LEU A 72 -0.96 11.04 -3.28
CA LEU A 72 0.04 10.43 -4.15
C LEU A 72 -0.65 9.64 -5.27
N TYR A 73 -1.62 8.77 -4.94
CA TYR A 73 -2.34 7.98 -5.93
C TYR A 73 -3.13 8.84 -6.92
N GLN A 74 -3.81 9.88 -6.44
CA GLN A 74 -4.56 10.81 -7.29
C GLN A 74 -3.64 11.55 -8.27
N LEU A 75 -2.51 12.07 -7.79
CA LEU A 75 -1.53 12.78 -8.62
C LEU A 75 -0.87 11.84 -9.64
N PHE A 76 -0.47 10.64 -9.22
CA PHE A 76 0.17 9.65 -10.10
C PHE A 76 -0.80 9.09 -11.15
N SER A 77 -2.11 9.11 -10.88
CA SER A 77 -3.14 8.72 -11.85
C SER A 77 -3.29 9.69 -13.01
N ARG A 78 -2.83 10.94 -12.86
CA ARG A 78 -2.88 11.96 -13.93
C ARG A 78 -1.78 11.79 -14.97
N VAL A 79 -0.69 11.09 -14.64
CA VAL A 79 0.48 11.01 -15.50
C VAL A 79 0.61 9.64 -16.14
N LYS A 80 1.04 9.61 -17.40
CA LYS A 80 1.36 8.37 -18.11
C LYS A 80 2.40 7.56 -17.31
N ASN A 81 2.13 6.27 -17.15
CA ASN A 81 2.96 5.31 -16.38
C ASN A 81 3.05 5.60 -14.86
N GLY A 82 2.40 6.63 -14.32
CA GLY A 82 2.44 6.94 -12.88
C GLY A 82 1.88 5.80 -12.03
N VAL A 83 0.68 5.32 -12.35
CA VAL A 83 0.06 4.17 -11.67
C VAL A 83 0.92 2.91 -11.79
N GLN A 84 1.54 2.69 -12.94
CA GLN A 84 2.40 1.52 -13.16
C GLN A 84 3.67 1.58 -12.29
N ALA A 85 4.33 2.74 -12.23
CA ALA A 85 5.51 2.95 -11.40
C ALA A 85 5.18 2.77 -9.90
N LEU A 86 4.05 3.33 -9.46
CA LEU A 86 3.57 3.17 -8.09
C LEU A 86 3.29 1.69 -7.77
N LEU A 87 2.64 0.96 -8.69
CA LEU A 87 2.34 -0.47 -8.51
C LEU A 87 3.61 -1.32 -8.40
N GLN A 88 4.66 -1.02 -9.16
CA GLN A 88 5.95 -1.71 -9.05
C GLN A 88 6.57 -1.51 -7.67
N GLN A 89 6.65 -0.26 -7.20
CA GLN A 89 7.24 0.05 -5.88
C GLN A 89 6.39 -0.49 -4.73
N TRP A 90 5.07 -0.50 -4.88
CA TRP A 90 4.14 -1.13 -3.95
C TRP A 90 4.39 -2.64 -3.79
N ILE A 91 4.58 -3.37 -4.89
CA ILE A 91 4.91 -4.81 -4.86
C ILE A 91 6.25 -5.05 -4.15
N GLU A 92 7.26 -4.25 -4.48
CA GLU A 92 8.59 -4.36 -3.87
C GLU A 92 8.54 -4.11 -2.37
N TYR A 93 7.80 -3.08 -1.93
CA TYR A 93 7.58 -2.80 -0.51
C TYR A 93 6.92 -3.97 0.20
N ILE A 94 5.80 -4.50 -0.31
CA ILE A 94 5.09 -5.63 0.31
C ILE A 94 6.01 -6.83 0.44
N LYS A 95 6.75 -7.16 -0.63
CA LYS A 95 7.69 -8.29 -0.62
C LYS A 95 8.82 -8.07 0.37
N ALA A 96 9.40 -6.87 0.44
CA ALA A 96 10.49 -6.55 1.35
C ALA A 96 10.03 -6.64 2.81
N PHE A 97 8.99 -5.89 3.18
CA PHE A 97 8.46 -5.87 4.54
C PHE A 97 7.96 -7.24 4.97
N GLY A 98 7.14 -7.90 4.15
CA GLY A 98 6.61 -9.24 4.44
C GLY A 98 7.71 -10.29 4.60
N SER A 99 8.80 -10.21 3.81
CA SER A 99 9.96 -11.10 3.99
C SER A 99 10.60 -10.96 5.37
N THR A 100 10.63 -9.74 5.94
CA THR A 100 11.18 -9.53 7.30
C THR A 100 10.35 -10.21 8.39
N ILE A 101 9.04 -10.36 8.18
CA ILE A 101 8.13 -11.02 9.12
C ILE A 101 8.37 -12.52 9.13
N VAL A 102 8.48 -13.15 7.95
CA VAL A 102 8.50 -14.62 7.85
C VAL A 102 9.90 -15.23 8.00
N ILE A 103 10.97 -14.53 7.61
CA ILE A 103 12.32 -15.11 7.54
C ILE A 103 12.99 -15.24 8.92
N ASN A 104 12.71 -14.34 9.87
CA ASN A 104 13.39 -14.31 11.16
C ASN A 104 12.78 -15.35 12.14
N PRO A 105 13.52 -16.42 12.54
CA PRO A 105 13.01 -17.43 13.46
C PRO A 105 12.68 -16.91 14.86
N GLU A 106 13.32 -15.81 15.30
CA GLU A 106 13.06 -15.20 16.61
C GLU A 106 11.64 -14.61 16.68
N LYS A 107 11.07 -14.25 15.52
CA LYS A 107 9.71 -13.73 15.38
C LYS A 107 8.65 -14.81 15.19
N ASP A 108 8.99 -16.11 15.22
CA ASP A 108 8.03 -17.20 14.96
C ASP A 108 6.77 -17.14 15.85
N LYS A 109 6.91 -16.65 17.08
CA LYS A 109 5.79 -16.52 18.03
C LYS A 109 4.81 -15.42 17.63
N THR A 110 5.28 -14.33 17.03
CA THR A 110 4.46 -13.17 16.63
C THR A 110 4.14 -13.17 15.14
N MET A 111 4.79 -14.03 14.36
CA MET A 111 4.72 -14.06 12.90
C MET A 111 3.28 -14.05 12.35
N VAL A 112 2.40 -14.92 12.85
CA VAL A 112 1.00 -15.00 12.35
C VAL A 112 0.23 -13.72 12.66
N GLN A 113 0.42 -13.15 13.86
CA GLN A 113 -0.20 -11.88 14.23
C GLN A 113 0.33 -10.73 13.37
N GLU A 114 1.66 -10.62 13.22
CA GLU A 114 2.28 -9.60 12.37
C GLU A 114 1.83 -9.70 10.90
N LEU A 115 1.60 -10.91 10.38
CA LEU A 115 1.05 -11.13 9.04
C LEU A 115 -0.41 -10.66 8.92
N LEU A 116 -1.24 -10.92 9.92
CA LEU A 116 -2.64 -10.45 9.97
C LEU A 116 -2.69 -8.93 10.02
N ASP A 117 -1.93 -8.32 10.93
CA ASP A 117 -1.88 -6.86 11.09
C ASP A 117 -1.35 -6.18 9.83
N PHE A 118 -0.33 -6.77 9.21
CA PHE A 118 0.22 -6.28 7.95
C PHE A 118 -0.80 -6.40 6.80
N LYS A 119 -1.54 -7.51 6.72
CA LYS A 119 -2.59 -7.69 5.72
C LYS A 119 -3.72 -6.67 5.88
N ASP A 120 -4.17 -6.45 7.12
CA ASP A 120 -5.20 -5.46 7.43
C ASP A 120 -4.75 -4.05 7.03
N LYS A 121 -3.50 -3.67 7.35
CA LYS A 121 -2.92 -2.38 6.95
C LYS A 121 -2.90 -2.21 5.42
N VAL A 122 -2.42 -3.24 4.72
CA VAL A 122 -2.32 -3.23 3.26
C VAL A 122 -3.70 -3.14 2.60
N ASP A 123 -4.68 -3.90 3.08
CA ASP A 123 -6.06 -3.85 2.58
C ASP A 123 -6.69 -2.47 2.82
N HIS A 124 -6.48 -1.88 3.99
CA HIS A 124 -7.00 -0.56 4.32
C HIS A 124 -6.44 0.52 3.38
N ILE A 125 -5.14 0.48 3.07
CA ILE A 125 -4.52 1.41 2.12
C ILE A 125 -5.10 1.20 0.71
N ILE A 126 -5.31 -0.03 0.26
CA ILE A 126 -5.91 -0.29 -1.05
C ILE A 126 -7.35 0.24 -1.12
N ASP A 127 -8.12 0.03 -0.06
CA ASP A 127 -9.51 0.47 0.05
C ASP A 127 -9.63 2.00 -0.01
N ILE A 128 -8.93 2.69 0.89
CA ILE A 128 -9.05 4.13 1.07
C ILE A 128 -8.19 4.92 0.08
N CYS A 129 -6.90 4.60 -0.02
CA CYS A 129 -5.95 5.41 -0.78
C CYS A 129 -5.99 5.10 -2.27
N PHE A 130 -6.15 3.81 -2.63
CA PHE A 130 -6.08 3.35 -4.03
C PHE A 130 -7.46 3.07 -4.64
N LEU A 131 -8.53 3.46 -3.95
CA LEU A 131 -9.92 3.38 -4.44
C LEU A 131 -10.32 1.97 -4.88
N LYS A 132 -9.90 0.95 -4.14
CA LYS A 132 -10.13 -0.48 -4.48
C LYS A 132 -9.68 -0.86 -5.89
N ASN A 133 -8.59 -0.28 -6.39
CA ASN A 133 -8.08 -0.62 -7.71
C ASN A 133 -7.66 -2.09 -7.79
N GLU A 134 -8.36 -2.86 -8.63
CA GLU A 134 -8.15 -4.30 -8.84
C GLU A 134 -6.70 -4.68 -9.17
N LYS A 135 -5.95 -3.80 -9.86
CA LYS A 135 -4.53 -4.06 -10.16
C LYS A 135 -3.69 -4.11 -8.88
N PHE A 136 -3.97 -3.25 -7.91
CA PHE A 136 -3.28 -3.25 -6.61
C PHE A 136 -3.72 -4.43 -5.74
N VAL A 137 -5.00 -4.82 -5.80
CA VAL A 137 -5.51 -6.02 -5.13
C VAL A 137 -4.79 -7.27 -5.64
N ASN A 138 -4.70 -7.44 -6.96
CA ASN A 138 -4.04 -8.61 -7.57
C ASN A 138 -2.53 -8.61 -7.31
N ALA A 139 -1.88 -7.45 -7.47
CA ALA A 139 -0.46 -7.28 -7.14
C ALA A 139 -0.14 -7.62 -5.68
N MET A 140 -1.02 -7.23 -4.75
CA MET A 140 -0.90 -7.58 -3.34
C MET A 140 -1.01 -9.10 -3.13
N LYS A 141 -2.01 -9.77 -3.73
CA LYS A 141 -2.17 -11.23 -3.62
C LYS A 141 -0.92 -11.97 -4.08
N GLU A 142 -0.41 -11.64 -5.27
CA GLU A 142 0.82 -12.22 -5.82
C GLU A 142 2.05 -11.94 -4.94
N ALA A 143 2.15 -10.73 -4.38
CA ALA A 143 3.24 -10.36 -3.48
C ALA A 143 3.20 -11.16 -2.17
N PHE A 144 2.01 -11.30 -1.56
CA PHE A 144 1.79 -12.10 -0.35
C PHE A 144 2.15 -13.56 -0.56
N GLU A 145 1.66 -14.17 -1.64
CA GLU A 145 2.04 -15.53 -2.03
C GLU A 145 3.55 -15.66 -2.22
N THR A 146 4.18 -14.69 -2.90
CA THR A 146 5.63 -14.74 -3.15
C THR A 146 6.44 -14.74 -1.85
N PHE A 147 6.18 -13.81 -0.91
CA PHE A 147 7.04 -13.68 0.26
C PHE A 147 6.75 -14.74 1.33
N ILE A 148 5.49 -15.15 1.51
CA ILE A 148 5.13 -16.19 2.48
C ILE A 148 5.84 -17.50 2.12
N ASN A 149 5.84 -17.84 0.83
CA ASN A 149 6.45 -19.08 0.34
C ASN A 149 7.97 -19.04 0.24
N LYS A 150 8.63 -17.93 0.60
CA LYS A 150 10.10 -17.92 0.77
C LYS A 150 10.55 -18.79 1.94
N ARG A 151 9.67 -19.03 2.93
CA ARG A 151 9.96 -19.90 4.06
C ARG A 151 9.17 -21.21 3.93
N PRO A 152 9.83 -22.34 3.64
CA PRO A 152 9.13 -23.60 3.43
C PRO A 152 8.51 -24.13 4.72
N ASN A 153 7.28 -24.66 4.62
CA ASN A 153 6.51 -25.41 5.64
C ASN A 153 6.16 -24.65 6.94
N LYS A 154 6.98 -23.69 7.36
CA LYS A 154 6.88 -23.03 8.66
C LYS A 154 5.69 -22.07 8.79
N PRO A 155 5.34 -21.27 7.75
CA PRO A 155 4.09 -20.52 7.75
C PRO A 155 2.86 -21.38 7.99
N ALA A 156 2.74 -22.52 7.32
CA ALA A 156 1.63 -23.46 7.51
C ALA A 156 1.56 -24.03 8.94
N GLU A 157 2.71 -24.50 9.45
CA GLU A 157 2.82 -25.04 10.81
C GLU A 157 2.40 -24.02 11.88
N LEU A 158 2.90 -22.78 11.75
CA LEU A 158 2.63 -21.72 12.71
C LEU A 158 1.19 -21.23 12.65
N ILE A 159 0.58 -21.16 11.47
CA ILE A 159 -0.86 -20.85 11.33
C ILE A 159 -1.70 -21.93 12.02
N ALA A 160 -1.41 -23.22 11.80
CA ALA A 160 -2.15 -24.30 12.44
C ALA A 160 -2.05 -24.24 13.98
N LYS A 161 -0.85 -23.98 14.51
CA LYS A 161 -0.64 -23.79 15.96
C LYS A 161 -1.36 -22.55 16.50
N TYR A 162 -1.38 -21.46 15.74
CA TYR A 162 -2.06 -20.23 16.13
C TYR A 162 -3.57 -20.44 16.22
N VAL A 163 -4.17 -21.14 15.24
CA VAL A 163 -5.59 -21.50 15.24
C VAL A 163 -5.94 -22.41 16.41
N ASP A 164 -5.19 -23.49 16.67
CA ASP A 164 -5.43 -24.39 17.82
C ASP A 164 -5.36 -23.65 19.15
N SER A 165 -4.38 -22.76 19.32
CA SER A 165 -4.23 -21.92 20.51
C SER A 165 -5.46 -21.02 20.73
N LYS A 166 -5.95 -20.36 19.67
CA LYS A 166 -7.11 -19.46 19.74
C LYS A 166 -8.42 -20.20 20.00
N LEU A 167 -8.62 -21.37 19.41
CA LEU A 167 -9.79 -22.22 19.67
C LEU A 167 -9.81 -22.73 21.13
N ARG A 168 -8.66 -23.13 21.68
CA ARG A 168 -8.56 -23.57 23.09
C ARG A 168 -8.78 -22.43 24.09
N ALA A 169 -8.40 -21.21 23.73
CA ALA A 169 -8.62 -20.02 24.53
C ALA A 169 -10.08 -19.52 24.51
N GLY A 170 -10.93 -20.09 23.62
CA GLY A 170 -12.20 -19.58 23.11
C GLY A 170 -13.29 -19.09 24.08
N ASN A 171 -13.08 -19.16 25.40
CA ASN A 171 -14.02 -18.61 26.40
C ASN A 171 -13.42 -17.53 27.32
N LYS A 172 -12.14 -17.19 27.22
CA LYS A 172 -11.47 -16.27 28.19
C LYS A 172 -11.10 -14.90 27.63
N GLU A 173 -10.94 -14.74 26.32
CA GLU A 173 -10.31 -13.53 25.74
C GLU A 173 -11.08 -12.88 24.58
N ALA A 174 -12.06 -13.54 23.97
CA ALA A 174 -12.82 -13.03 22.83
C ALA A 174 -14.23 -13.62 22.77
N THR A 175 -15.16 -12.89 22.14
CA THR A 175 -16.50 -13.39 21.83
C THR A 175 -16.48 -14.37 20.65
N ASP A 176 -17.49 -15.23 20.53
CA ASP A 176 -17.63 -16.17 19.41
C ASP A 176 -17.58 -15.44 18.04
N GLU A 177 -18.16 -14.24 17.94
CA GLU A 177 -18.16 -13.43 16.72
C GLU A 177 -16.75 -12.90 16.37
N GLU A 178 -15.98 -12.48 17.36
CA GLU A 178 -14.59 -12.04 17.15
C GLU A 178 -13.69 -13.21 16.76
N LEU A 179 -13.92 -14.38 17.34
CA LEU A 179 -13.21 -15.61 16.99
C LEU A 179 -13.51 -16.01 15.54
N GLU A 180 -14.77 -15.96 15.11
CA GLU A 180 -15.17 -16.27 13.73
C GLU A 180 -14.50 -15.31 12.72
N LYS A 181 -14.55 -13.99 12.98
CA LYS A 181 -13.88 -12.99 12.14
C LYS A 181 -12.36 -13.21 12.07
N MET A 182 -11.74 -13.60 13.18
CA MET A 182 -10.31 -13.91 13.21
C MET A 182 -10.00 -15.14 12.35
N LEU A 183 -10.80 -16.21 12.46
CA LEU A 183 -10.62 -17.42 11.66
C LEU A 183 -10.78 -17.15 10.16
N ASP A 184 -11.74 -16.32 9.76
CA ASP A 184 -11.92 -15.90 8.37
C ASP A 184 -10.69 -15.17 7.82
N LYS A 185 -10.10 -14.26 8.61
CA LYS A 185 -8.86 -13.56 8.24
C LYS A 185 -7.69 -14.53 8.08
N ILE A 186 -7.55 -15.49 8.99
CA ILE A 186 -6.51 -16.52 8.90
C ILE A 186 -6.69 -17.37 7.64
N MET A 187 -7.93 -17.75 7.30
CA MET A 187 -8.23 -18.50 6.08
C MET A 187 -7.89 -17.74 4.80
N ILE A 188 -7.94 -16.40 4.82
CA ILE A 188 -7.44 -15.58 3.70
C ILE A 188 -5.92 -15.71 3.57
N ILE A 189 -5.18 -15.64 4.67
CA ILE A 189 -3.71 -15.79 4.65
C ILE A 189 -3.31 -17.21 4.26
N PHE A 190 -4.02 -18.22 4.74
CA PHE A 190 -3.76 -19.62 4.42
C PHE A 190 -3.81 -19.90 2.91
N ARG A 191 -4.69 -19.21 2.17
CA ARG A 191 -4.78 -19.31 0.71
C ARG A 191 -3.52 -18.86 -0.04
N PHE A 192 -2.61 -18.13 0.60
CA PHE A 192 -1.34 -17.71 0.00
C PHE A 192 -0.20 -18.72 0.18
N ILE A 193 -0.39 -19.79 0.96
CA ILE A 193 0.64 -20.80 1.21
C ILE A 193 0.58 -21.89 0.14
N TYR A 194 1.75 -22.26 -0.42
CA TYR A 194 1.87 -23.47 -1.22
C TYR A 194 1.72 -24.70 -0.31
N GLY A 195 0.74 -25.53 -0.65
CA GLY A 195 0.56 -26.85 -0.03
C GLY A 195 1.67 -27.82 -0.41
#